data_AF-A0A0G0UDZ7-F1
#
_entry.id   AF-A0A0G0UDZ7-F1
#
_cell.length_a   1.000
_cell.length_b   1.000
_cell.length_c   1.000
_cell.angle_alpha   90.00
_cell.angle_beta   90.00
_cell.angle_gamma   90.00
#
_symmetry.space_group_name_H-M   'P 1'
#
loop_
_entity.id
_entity.type
_entity.pdbx_description
1 polymer ?
#
loop_
_entity_poly.entity_id
_entity_poly.type
_entity_poly.pdbx_seq_one_letter_code
_entity_poly.pdbx_strand_id
1 'polypeptide(L)'
;MQTATQPTKVSQIKRDWHLIDVKGKILGRVSTEIARLLMGKNKPYFVKNLDCGDYVVVINAKEISITGKKEKDKIYTSYSGYPGGLRKRTLAELRHNKPEEIVRHTVSGM
;
A
#
# COMPACT_ATOMS: atom_id res chain seq x y z
N MET A 1 -25.49 23.75 19.10
CA MET A 1 -24.53 22.79 18.53
C MET A 1 -25.33 21.71 17.80
N GLN A 2 -24.96 21.32 16.58
CA GLN A 2 -25.68 20.25 15.88
C GLN A 2 -25.42 18.91 16.60
N THR A 3 -26.48 18.27 17.09
CA THR A 3 -26.43 17.11 17.99
C THR A 3 -26.33 15.77 17.25
N ALA A 4 -26.39 15.77 15.91
CA ALA A 4 -26.44 14.55 15.09
C ALA A 4 -25.25 14.45 14.13
N THR A 5 -24.66 13.25 14.03
CA THR A 5 -23.59 12.93 13.08
C THR A 5 -24.14 12.98 11.65
N GLN A 6 -23.60 13.88 10.82
CA GLN A 6 -24.04 14.01 9.43
C GLN A 6 -23.48 12.85 8.57
N PRO A 7 -24.32 12.19 7.74
CA PRO A 7 -23.84 11.18 6.82
C PRO A 7 -23.12 11.83 5.64
N THR A 8 -21.96 11.28 5.29
CA THR A 8 -21.17 11.71 4.13
C THR A 8 -21.87 11.33 2.83
N LYS A 9 -22.04 12.28 1.91
CA LYS A 9 -22.61 12.05 0.58
C LYS A 9 -21.51 11.86 -0.46
N VAL A 10 -21.77 11.03 -1.48
CA VAL A 10 -20.80 10.76 -2.56
C VAL A 10 -20.36 12.05 -3.28
N SER A 11 -21.27 13.00 -3.49
CA SER A 11 -20.98 14.29 -4.12
C SER A 11 -20.04 15.21 -3.33
N GLN A 12 -19.86 14.94 -2.03
CA GLN A 12 -18.99 15.74 -1.16
C GLN A 12 -17.58 15.15 -1.05
N ILE A 13 -17.34 13.96 -1.59
CA ILE A 13 -16.05 13.28 -1.53
C ILE A 13 -15.10 13.93 -2.53
N LYS A 14 -14.15 14.73 -2.01
CA LYS A 14 -13.01 15.22 -2.76
C LYS A 14 -11.86 14.21 -2.65
N ARG A 15 -11.18 13.97 -3.77
CA ARG A 15 -10.01 13.10 -3.87
C ARG A 15 -8.83 13.92 -4.34
N ASP A 16 -7.73 13.84 -3.61
CA ASP A 16 -6.49 14.54 -3.93
C ASP A 16 -5.46 13.54 -4.50
N TRP A 17 -4.43 14.07 -5.17
CA TRP A 17 -3.30 13.30 -5.66
C TRP A 17 -2.09 13.52 -4.77
N HIS A 18 -1.49 12.43 -4.29
CA HIS A 18 -0.28 12.45 -3.48
C HIS A 18 0.86 11.80 -4.23
N LEU A 19 1.99 12.50 -4.35
CA LEU A 19 3.24 11.95 -4.88
C LEU A 19 4.17 11.61 -3.72
N ILE A 20 4.55 10.34 -3.59
CA ILE A 20 5.37 9.85 -2.49
C ILE A 20 6.67 9.25 -3.02
N ASP A 21 7.77 9.90 -2.67
CA ASP A 21 9.11 9.34 -2.84
C ASP A 21 9.41 8.37 -1.68
N VAL A 22 9.83 7.14 -2.03
CA VAL A 22 10.15 6.08 -1.06
C VAL A 22 11.63 5.74 -0.98
N LYS A 23 12.48 6.50 -1.68
CA LYS A 23 13.93 6.39 -1.58
C LYS A 23 14.41 6.50 -0.13
N GLY A 24 15.14 5.48 0.34
CA GLY A 24 15.70 5.46 1.70
C GLY A 24 14.68 5.27 2.83
N LYS A 25 13.37 5.21 2.52
CA LYS A 25 12.34 5.03 3.54
C LYS A 25 12.12 3.54 3.85
N ILE A 26 11.72 3.25 5.09
CA ILE A 26 11.45 1.87 5.53
C ILE A 26 10.10 1.41 4.99
N LEU A 27 10.11 0.30 4.24
CA LEU A 27 8.95 -0.28 3.55
C LEU A 27 7.68 -0.28 4.42
N GLY A 28 7.73 -0.90 5.61
CA GLY A 28 6.54 -1.06 6.45
C GLY A 28 5.94 0.26 6.92
N ARG A 29 6.77 1.25 7.31
CA ARG A 29 6.29 2.54 7.83
C ARG A 29 5.57 3.33 6.76
N VAL A 30 6.18 3.40 5.58
CA VAL A 30 5.58 4.09 4.42
C VAL A 30 4.32 3.39 3.95
N SER A 31 4.30 2.05 3.91
CA SER A 31 3.11 1.32 3.49
C SER A 31 1.90 1.61 4.39
N THR A 32 2.07 1.78 5.69
CA THR A 32 0.98 2.15 6.61
C THR A 32 0.44 3.55 6.33
N GLU A 33 1.33 4.51 6.07
CA GLU A 33 0.93 5.88 5.70
C GLU A 33 0.17 5.89 4.37
N ILE A 34 0.68 5.18 3.36
CA ILE A 34 0.01 5.03 2.06
C ILE A 34 -1.37 4.40 2.22
N ALA A 35 -1.48 3.29 2.95
CA ALA A 35 -2.75 2.61 3.17
C ALA A 35 -3.78 3.53 3.87
N ARG A 36 -3.32 4.37 4.81
CA ARG A 36 -4.18 5.36 5.48
C ARG A 36 -4.73 6.41 4.52
N LEU A 37 -3.93 6.87 3.56
CA LEU A 37 -4.35 7.80 2.51
C LEU A 37 -5.33 7.14 1.53
N LEU A 38 -5.03 5.92 1.08
CA LEU A 38 -5.90 5.16 0.19
C LEU A 38 -7.26 4.84 0.84
N MET A 39 -7.30 4.59 2.15
CA MET A 39 -8.56 4.41 2.88
C MET A 39 -9.31 5.72 3.15
N GLY A 40 -8.65 6.88 3.06
CA GLY A 40 -9.25 8.18 3.41
C GLY A 40 -9.42 8.40 4.92
N LYS A 41 -8.73 7.62 5.77
CA LYS A 41 -8.80 7.72 7.25
C LYS A 41 -8.20 9.01 7.81
N ASN A 42 -7.54 9.82 6.97
CA ASN A 42 -7.07 11.16 7.28
C ASN A 42 -8.20 12.21 7.21
N LYS A 43 -9.30 11.94 6.52
CA LYS A 43 -10.37 12.91 6.30
C LYS A 43 -11.42 12.87 7.42
N PRO A 44 -11.93 14.03 7.87
CA PRO A 44 -12.93 14.09 8.95
C PRO A 44 -14.29 13.51 8.54
N TYR A 45 -14.56 13.39 7.24
CA TYR A 45 -15.78 12.83 6.68
C TYR A 45 -15.67 11.34 6.32
N PHE A 46 -14.67 10.62 6.86
CA PHE A 46 -14.48 9.20 6.61
C PHE A 46 -15.71 8.37 7.01
N VAL A 47 -16.20 7.55 6.09
CA VAL A 47 -17.24 6.56 6.33
C VAL A 47 -16.81 5.22 5.76
N LYS A 48 -17.14 4.12 6.44
CA LYS A 48 -16.65 2.77 6.09
C LYS A 48 -17.28 2.20 4.82
N ASN A 49 -18.48 2.65 4.46
CA ASN A 49 -19.26 2.13 3.35
C ASN A 49 -18.98 2.83 2.01
N LEU A 50 -18.32 3.99 2.02
CA LEU A 50 -17.97 4.74 0.82
C LEU A 50 -16.46 4.87 0.70
N ASP A 51 -15.96 4.82 -0.54
CA ASP A 51 -14.57 5.12 -0.83
C ASP A 51 -14.31 6.63 -0.71
N CYS A 52 -13.65 7.01 0.38
CA CYS A 52 -13.24 8.38 0.69
C CYS A 52 -11.73 8.61 0.44
N GLY A 53 -11.05 7.64 -0.18
CA GLY A 53 -9.61 7.62 -0.37
C GLY A 53 -9.06 8.72 -1.26
N ASP A 54 -7.73 8.85 -1.25
CA ASP A 54 -6.97 9.67 -2.19
C ASP A 54 -6.20 8.81 -3.18
N TYR A 55 -5.72 9.42 -4.27
CA TYR A 55 -4.82 8.77 -5.21
C TYR A 55 -3.37 8.93 -4.73
N VAL A 56 -2.60 7.85 -4.82
CA VAL A 56 -1.19 7.85 -4.41
C VAL A 56 -0.33 7.34 -5.55
N VAL A 57 0.65 8.15 -5.96
CA VAL A 57 1.69 7.82 -6.92
C VAL A 57 2.99 7.62 -6.15
N VAL A 58 3.60 6.45 -6.30
CA VAL A 58 4.85 6.09 -5.63
C VAL A 58 6.00 6.10 -6.64
N ILE A 59 7.10 6.78 -6.30
CA ILE A 59 8.32 6.83 -7.12
C ILE A 59 9.53 6.25 -6.38
N ASN A 60 10.55 5.81 -7.12
CA ASN A 60 11.79 5.22 -6.59
C ASN A 60 11.60 3.93 -5.75
N ALA A 61 10.63 3.09 -6.10
CA ALA A 61 10.33 1.84 -5.39
C ALA A 61 11.55 0.88 -5.26
N LYS A 62 12.50 0.93 -6.20
CA LYS A 62 13.73 0.12 -6.18
C LYS A 62 14.65 0.46 -4.99
N GLU A 63 14.65 1.71 -4.56
CA GLU A 63 15.53 2.25 -3.51
C GLU A 63 14.90 2.21 -2.12
N ILE A 64 13.83 1.45 -1.94
CA ILE A 64 13.15 1.32 -0.65
C ILE A 64 14.01 0.55 0.34
N SER A 65 14.08 1.03 1.58
CA SER A 65 14.92 0.43 2.62
C SER A 65 14.22 -0.70 3.34
N ILE A 66 14.96 -1.80 3.54
CA ILE A 66 14.51 -2.98 4.25
C ILE A 66 15.55 -3.31 5.33
N THR A 67 15.06 -3.56 6.54
CA THR A 67 15.90 -3.77 7.72
C THR A 67 16.30 -5.24 7.87
N GLY A 68 17.53 -5.50 8.31
CA GLY A 68 18.00 -6.84 8.67
C GLY A 68 18.23 -7.75 7.47
N LYS A 69 18.06 -9.07 7.68
CA LYS A 69 18.32 -10.11 6.65
C LYS A 69 17.12 -10.38 5.73
N LYS A 70 16.04 -9.61 5.88
CA LYS A 70 14.76 -9.77 5.15
C LYS A 70 14.90 -9.73 3.63
N GLU A 71 15.95 -9.09 3.10
CA GLU A 71 16.22 -9.06 1.65
C GLU A 71 16.40 -10.48 1.08
N LYS A 72 17.02 -11.38 1.84
CA LYS A 72 17.26 -12.78 1.44
C LYS A 72 16.20 -13.72 2.03
N ASP A 73 15.79 -13.47 3.26
CA ASP A 73 14.95 -14.41 4.01
C ASP A 73 13.45 -14.30 3.66
N LYS A 74 13.00 -13.14 3.16
CA LYS A 74 11.57 -12.96 2.83
C LYS A 74 11.26 -13.60 1.48
N ILE A 75 10.41 -14.62 1.51
CA ILE A 75 9.95 -15.36 0.34
C ILE A 75 8.51 -14.96 0.01
N TYR A 76 8.29 -14.55 -1.24
CA TYR A 76 6.98 -14.37 -1.83
C TYR A 76 6.54 -15.66 -2.50
N THR A 77 5.38 -16.18 -2.08
CA THR A 77 4.77 -17.38 -2.64
C THR A 77 3.59 -17.02 -3.53
N SER A 78 3.44 -17.72 -4.65
CA SER A 78 2.24 -17.69 -5.49
C SER A 78 1.94 -19.09 -5.97
N TYR A 79 0.66 -19.41 -6.13
CA TYR A 79 0.21 -20.73 -6.58
C TYR A 79 -0.66 -20.58 -7.81
N SER A 80 -0.42 -21.42 -8.82
CA SER A 80 -1.16 -21.34 -10.09
C SER A 80 -2.51 -22.06 -10.08
N GLY A 81 -2.80 -22.88 -9.07
CA GLY A 81 -4.00 -23.73 -9.00
C GLY A 81 -3.76 -25.19 -9.39
N TYR A 82 -2.67 -25.51 -10.09
CA TYR A 82 -2.36 -26.87 -10.57
C TYR A 82 -1.41 -27.61 -9.63
N PRO A 83 -1.48 -28.97 -9.53
CA PRO A 83 -0.52 -29.77 -8.76
C PRO A 83 0.93 -29.42 -9.13
N GLY A 84 1.75 -29.10 -8.12
CA GLY A 84 3.14 -28.66 -8.32
C GLY A 84 3.30 -27.19 -8.74
N GLY A 85 2.22 -26.41 -8.83
CA GLY A 85 2.20 -25.02 -9.29
C GLY A 85 2.71 -23.96 -8.32
N LEU A 86 3.46 -24.34 -7.28
CA LEU A 86 3.97 -23.42 -6.27
C LEU A 86 5.20 -22.69 -6.79
N ARG A 87 5.13 -21.36 -6.85
CA ARG A 87 6.24 -20.48 -7.22
C ARG A 87 6.70 -19.70 -5.99
N LYS A 88 8.01 -19.73 -5.75
CA LYS A 88 8.67 -18.98 -4.67
C LYS A 88 9.64 -17.99 -5.29
N ARG A 89 9.68 -16.77 -4.76
CA ARG A 89 10.65 -15.75 -5.15
C ARG A 89 11.19 -15.08 -3.91
N THR A 90 12.49 -14.85 -3.85
CA THR A 90 13.07 -14.06 -2.75
C THR A 90 12.74 -12.57 -2.95
N LEU A 91 12.79 -11.79 -1.87
CA LEU A 91 12.59 -10.35 -1.98
C LEU A 91 13.66 -9.71 -2.88
N ALA A 92 14.91 -10.15 -2.80
CA ALA A 92 15.99 -9.71 -3.68
C ALA A 92 15.66 -9.92 -5.17
N GLU A 93 15.17 -11.12 -5.54
CA GLU A 93 14.74 -11.41 -6.91
C GLU A 93 13.55 -10.52 -7.33
N LEU A 94 12.61 -10.28 -6.42
CA LEU A 94 11.46 -9.43 -6.70
C LEU A 94 11.91 -7.98 -6.92
N ARG A 95 12.86 -7.48 -6.12
CA ARG A 95 13.41 -6.12 -6.25
C ARG A 95 14.13 -5.91 -7.59
N HIS A 96 14.84 -6.93 -8.07
CA HIS A 96 15.53 -6.84 -9.35
C HIS A 96 14.55 -6.83 -10.54
N ASN A 97 13.55 -7.73 -10.51
CA ASN A 97 12.66 -7.94 -11.65
C ASN A 97 11.47 -6.96 -11.69
N LYS A 98 10.84 -6.71 -10.54
CA LYS A 98 9.59 -5.95 -10.39
C LYS A 98 9.55 -5.22 -9.04
N PRO A 99 10.35 -4.16 -8.84
CA PRO A 99 10.42 -3.46 -7.56
C PRO A 99 9.08 -2.85 -7.12
N GLU A 100 8.20 -2.47 -8.05
CA GLU A 100 6.87 -1.93 -7.76
C GLU A 100 5.96 -2.92 -7.01
N GLU A 101 6.13 -4.23 -7.25
CA GLU A 101 5.33 -5.26 -6.59
C GLU A 101 5.62 -5.34 -5.09
N ILE A 102 6.83 -4.96 -4.65
CA ILE A 102 7.18 -4.96 -3.23
C ILE A 102 6.26 -4.00 -2.45
N VAL A 103 6.07 -2.80 -2.99
CA VAL A 103 5.21 -1.79 -2.37
C VAL A 103 3.75 -2.19 -2.52
N ARG A 104 3.32 -2.63 -3.70
CA ARG A 104 1.94 -3.06 -3.97
C ARG A 104 1.49 -4.19 -3.04
N HIS A 105 2.29 -5.25 -2.90
CA HIS A 105 1.96 -6.36 -2.01
C HIS A 105 1.89 -5.93 -0.55
N THR A 106 2.80 -5.06 -0.11
CA THR A 106 2.83 -4.64 1.29
C THR A 106 1.65 -3.73 1.63
N VAL A 107 1.28 -2.81 0.73
CA VAL A 107 0.13 -1.91 0.90
C VAL A 107 -1.20 -2.68 0.82
N SER A 108 -1.31 -3.64 -0.09
CA SER A 108 -2.53 -4.48 -0.24
C SER A 108 -2.82 -5.35 0.99
N GLY A 109 -1.79 -5.71 1.76
CA GLY A 109 -1.92 -6.49 2.98
C GLY A 109 -2.22 -5.69 4.25
N MET A 110 -2.44 -4.37 4.18
CA MET A 110 -2.73 -3.48 5.32
C MET A 110 -4.21 -3.13 5.43
#